data_AF-A0A6D2HH99-F1
#
_entry.id   AF-A0A6D2HH99-F1
#
_cell.length_a   1.000
_cell.length_b   1.000
_cell.length_c   1.000
_cell.angle_alpha   90.00
_cell.angle_beta   90.00
_cell.angle_gamma   90.00
#
_symmetry.space_group_name_H-M   'P 1'
#
loop_
_entity.id
_entity.type
_entity.pdbx_description
1 polymer ?
#
loop_
_entity_poly.entity_id
_entity_poly.type
_entity_poly.pdbx_seq_one_letter_code
_entity_poly.pdbx_strand_id
1 'polypeptide(L)'
;MSNFIERSTDESMSMEVDMVLGDPPATAIEANRNYAAFQLSLECAKNEYLTDEDQRATYYLGGICCLLPDVTDDLQEALRSMDLRVRTISFPSAAARNGLIVPPKEVEPKKSMALFGYLLIMLYKNVDEVLFRGFFEDHLKKLFDISGFVPREGEDVSVFSDAEHAMYYRNSYGQNHGIRTGNSHVATFFFIFTILRGSPVLRAPRLADEIENFRRACEAVLATEFPCYYMIFEDPESYAILDRSNFPTLTAVAMKLRTNAELCEVDYYVAMHRNQLGDKSVSLSSDDNGNVKEDRVNCNSALVIN
;
A
#
# COMPACT_ATOMS: atom_id res chain seq x y z
N MET A 1 61.82 -5.21 10.15
CA MET A 1 60.76 -5.32 9.11
C MET A 1 59.43 -5.18 9.82
N SER A 2 58.95 -3.93 9.95
CA SER A 2 57.66 -3.61 10.55
C SER A 2 56.68 -3.42 9.41
N ASN A 3 55.70 -4.30 9.29
CA ASN A 3 54.67 -4.21 8.26
C ASN A 3 53.71 -3.07 8.63
N PHE A 4 53.79 -1.99 7.88
CA PHE A 4 52.85 -0.87 7.91
C PHE A 4 51.58 -1.35 7.19
N ILE A 5 50.51 -1.62 7.95
CA ILE A 5 49.19 -1.90 7.40
C ILE A 5 48.57 -0.54 7.09
N GLU A 6 48.61 -0.12 5.83
CA GLU A 6 47.80 0.99 5.32
C GLU A 6 46.33 0.58 5.41
N ARG A 7 45.65 1.02 6.48
CA ARG A 7 44.19 1.09 6.49
C ARG A 7 43.79 2.22 5.55
N SER A 8 43.49 1.86 4.31
CA SER A 8 42.66 2.66 3.41
C SER A 8 41.29 2.82 4.06
N THR A 9 41.10 3.90 4.83
CA THR A 9 39.76 4.40 5.17
C THR A 9 39.20 5.01 3.91
N ASP A 10 38.59 4.15 3.08
CA ASP A 10 37.68 4.60 2.03
C ASP A 10 36.50 5.22 2.78
N GLU A 11 36.54 6.55 2.97
CA GLU A 11 35.39 7.31 3.45
C GLU A 11 34.32 7.15 2.37
N SER A 12 33.43 6.15 2.53
CA SER A 12 32.23 6.10 1.70
C SER A 12 31.51 7.43 1.92
N MET A 13 31.47 8.25 0.87
CA MET A 13 30.75 9.51 0.93
C MET A 13 29.27 9.16 1.01
N SER A 14 28.74 9.08 2.23
CA SER A 14 27.32 8.90 2.48
C SER A 14 26.55 9.94 1.69
N MET A 15 25.62 9.49 0.87
CA MET A 15 24.85 10.35 -0.01
C MET A 15 23.82 11.13 0.82
N GLU A 16 23.81 12.46 0.71
CA GLU A 16 22.85 13.31 1.42
C GLU A 16 21.60 13.51 0.57
N VAL A 17 20.43 13.21 1.14
CA VAL A 17 19.13 13.31 0.48
C VAL A 17 18.15 14.15 1.29
N ASP A 18 17.35 14.96 0.62
CA ASP A 18 16.34 15.84 1.20
C ASP A 18 15.00 15.14 1.38
N MET A 19 14.39 15.29 2.55
CA MET A 19 13.03 14.85 2.83
C MET A 19 12.20 16.04 3.27
N VAL A 20 11.15 16.37 2.51
CA VAL A 20 10.19 17.43 2.88
C VAL A 20 9.18 16.86 3.86
N LEU A 21 9.05 17.51 5.02
CA LEU A 21 8.09 17.16 6.06
C LEU A 21 7.28 18.40 6.45
N GLY A 22 6.02 18.21 6.86
CA GLY A 22 5.24 19.29 7.47
C GLY A 22 5.86 19.75 8.80
N ASP A 23 5.79 21.05 9.10
CA ASP A 23 6.04 21.54 10.45
C ASP A 23 5.09 20.79 11.43
N PRO A 24 5.57 20.36 12.61
CA PRO A 24 4.74 19.64 13.57
C PRO A 24 3.51 20.47 13.95
N PRO A 25 2.32 19.87 14.03
CA PRO A 25 1.11 20.63 14.19
C PRO A 25 1.04 21.30 15.58
N ALA A 26 0.96 22.63 15.60
CA ALA A 26 0.56 23.43 16.75
C ALA A 26 -0.98 23.46 16.98
N THR A 27 -1.82 23.21 15.95
CA THR A 27 -3.30 23.29 15.98
C THR A 27 -4.00 22.45 14.89
N ALA A 28 -5.29 22.11 15.07
CA ALA A 28 -6.08 21.32 14.11
C ALA A 28 -6.29 21.99 12.72
N ILE A 29 -6.05 23.30 12.58
CA ILE A 29 -6.12 24.02 11.29
C ILE A 29 -4.99 23.58 10.33
N GLU A 30 -4.03 22.79 10.80
CA GLU A 30 -2.82 22.41 10.07
C GLU A 30 -2.93 21.13 9.25
N ALA A 31 -4.06 20.42 9.26
CA ALA A 31 -4.30 19.30 8.34
C ALA A 31 -4.07 19.72 6.87
N ASN A 32 -4.41 20.95 6.51
CA ASN A 32 -4.16 21.50 5.17
C ASN A 32 -2.67 21.68 4.86
N ARG A 33 -1.82 21.91 5.88
CA ARG A 33 -0.36 22.03 5.69
C ARG A 33 0.28 20.69 5.36
N ASN A 34 -0.19 19.60 5.94
CA ASN A 34 0.32 18.26 5.64
C ASN A 34 0.02 17.86 4.20
N TYR A 35 -1.17 18.18 3.70
CA TYR A 35 -1.48 17.99 2.29
C TYR A 35 -0.63 18.87 1.36
N ALA A 36 -0.34 20.12 1.76
CA ALA A 36 0.55 21.00 1.00
C ALA A 36 1.99 20.51 0.98
N ALA A 37 2.51 20.02 2.11
CA ALA A 37 3.83 19.42 2.20
C ALA A 37 3.89 18.12 1.36
N PHE A 38 2.86 17.28 1.42
CA PHE A 38 2.72 16.10 0.57
C PHE A 38 2.78 16.47 -0.92
N GLN A 39 2.02 17.49 -1.34
CA GLN A 39 2.01 17.90 -2.73
C GLN A 39 3.35 18.49 -3.17
N LEU A 40 4.00 19.29 -2.32
CA LEU A 40 5.36 19.79 -2.59
C LEU A 40 6.34 18.63 -2.77
N SER A 41 6.28 17.61 -1.91
CA SER A 41 7.10 16.41 -2.04
C SER A 41 6.89 15.71 -3.39
N LEU A 42 5.64 15.56 -3.86
CA LEU A 42 5.36 15.00 -5.19
C LEU A 42 5.92 15.88 -6.31
N GLU A 43 5.77 17.20 -6.22
CA GLU A 43 6.29 18.13 -7.23
C GLU A 43 7.83 18.09 -7.29
N CYS A 44 8.50 18.02 -6.15
CA CYS A 44 9.95 17.84 -6.07
C CYS A 44 10.39 16.50 -6.68
N ALA A 45 9.69 15.42 -6.37
CA ALA A 45 10.00 14.08 -6.91
C ALA A 45 9.82 14.00 -8.44
N LYS A 46 8.85 14.75 -8.98
CA LYS A 46 8.56 14.80 -10.42
C LYS A 46 9.44 15.78 -11.21
N ASN A 47 10.32 16.52 -10.54
CA ASN A 47 11.17 17.51 -11.20
C ASN A 47 12.10 16.83 -12.22
N GLU A 48 11.95 17.19 -13.50
CA GLU A 48 12.72 16.64 -14.61
C GLU A 48 14.22 16.94 -14.49
N TYR A 49 14.60 18.01 -13.79
CA TYR A 49 16.00 18.39 -13.58
C TYR A 49 16.69 17.62 -12.46
N LEU A 50 15.93 16.90 -11.63
CA LEU A 50 16.49 16.09 -10.56
C LEU A 50 16.96 14.75 -11.14
N THR A 51 18.25 14.54 -11.34
CA THR A 51 18.77 13.29 -11.97
C THR A 51 19.01 12.14 -10.99
N ASP A 52 18.77 12.40 -9.70
CA ASP A 52 19.11 11.52 -8.60
C ASP A 52 17.86 10.73 -8.17
N GLU A 53 17.87 9.43 -8.45
CA GLU A 53 16.73 8.55 -8.19
C GLU A 53 16.50 8.30 -6.69
N ASP A 54 17.55 8.28 -5.87
CA ASP A 54 17.42 8.14 -4.41
C ASP A 54 16.82 9.40 -3.80
N GLN A 55 17.23 10.57 -4.28
CA GLN A 55 16.63 11.83 -3.90
C GLN A 55 15.14 11.92 -4.32
N ARG A 56 14.79 11.50 -5.54
CA ARG A 56 13.39 11.42 -6.01
C ARG A 56 12.55 10.50 -5.13
N ALA A 57 13.04 9.30 -4.86
CA ALA A 57 12.35 8.34 -4.02
C ALA A 57 12.19 8.85 -2.58
N THR A 58 13.21 9.51 -2.04
CA THR A 58 13.17 10.15 -0.72
C THR A 58 12.08 11.22 -0.65
N TYR A 59 11.85 11.99 -1.72
CA TYR A 59 10.71 12.90 -1.77
C TYR A 59 9.36 12.16 -1.73
N TYR A 60 9.17 11.07 -2.48
CA TYR A 60 7.94 10.27 -2.38
C TYR A 60 7.71 9.72 -0.96
N LEU A 61 8.76 9.23 -0.30
CA LEU A 61 8.71 8.79 1.10
C LEU A 61 8.39 9.95 2.06
N GLY A 62 9.00 11.12 1.86
CA GLY A 62 8.67 12.33 2.60
C GLY A 62 7.21 12.74 2.45
N GLY A 63 6.64 12.57 1.24
CA GLY A 63 5.21 12.70 1.02
C GLY A 63 4.40 11.75 1.91
N ILE A 64 4.75 10.46 1.94
CA ILE A 64 4.10 9.50 2.86
C ILE A 64 4.18 9.99 4.30
N CYS A 65 5.36 10.40 4.77
CA CYS A 65 5.56 10.94 6.12
C CYS A 65 4.72 12.20 6.42
N CYS A 66 4.43 13.04 5.41
CA CYS A 66 3.57 14.21 5.60
C CYS A 66 2.14 13.82 5.98
N LEU A 67 1.63 12.72 5.44
CA LEU A 67 0.27 12.22 5.73
C LEU A 67 0.26 11.13 6.81
N LEU A 68 1.41 10.53 7.09
CA LEU A 68 1.67 9.53 8.12
C LEU A 68 2.90 9.94 8.97
N PRO A 69 2.80 10.96 9.81
CA PRO A 69 3.95 11.42 10.58
C PRO A 69 4.53 10.33 11.50
N ASP A 70 3.70 9.41 11.99
CA ASP A 70 4.10 8.34 12.90
C ASP A 70 5.09 7.33 12.30
N VAL A 71 5.17 7.22 10.96
CA VAL A 71 6.13 6.32 10.29
C VAL A 71 7.44 7.03 9.92
N THR A 72 7.59 8.32 10.25
CA THR A 72 8.74 9.12 9.82
C THR A 72 10.05 8.56 10.35
N ASP A 73 10.12 8.24 11.63
CA ASP A 73 11.35 7.74 12.25
C ASP A 73 11.75 6.37 11.67
N ASP A 74 10.77 5.48 11.46
CA ASP A 74 10.98 4.16 10.84
C ASP A 74 11.51 4.31 9.40
N LEU A 75 10.92 5.21 8.61
CA LEU A 75 11.35 5.46 7.23
C LEU A 75 12.73 6.12 7.16
N GLN A 76 13.02 7.06 8.07
CA GLN A 76 14.35 7.67 8.14
C GLN A 76 15.41 6.67 8.57
N GLU A 77 15.11 5.77 9.51
CA GLU A 77 16.04 4.70 9.90
C GLU A 77 16.26 3.70 8.76
N ALA A 78 15.22 3.36 8.01
CA ALA A 78 15.36 2.55 6.80
C ALA A 78 16.28 3.21 5.77
N LEU A 79 16.14 4.51 5.53
CA LEU A 79 17.02 5.28 4.65
C LEU A 79 18.47 5.30 5.15
N ARG A 80 18.70 5.50 6.45
CA ARG A 80 20.06 5.43 7.05
C ARG A 80 20.68 4.06 6.87
N SER A 81 19.90 2.98 6.97
CA SER A 81 20.38 1.62 6.74
C SER A 81 20.83 1.37 5.29
N MET A 82 20.41 2.22 4.36
CA MET A 82 20.84 2.25 2.96
C MET A 82 22.04 3.18 2.71
N ASP A 83 22.72 3.64 3.78
CA ASP A 83 23.82 4.63 3.72
C ASP A 83 23.38 6.01 3.16
N LEU A 84 22.08 6.32 3.25
CA LEU A 84 21.51 7.61 2.88
C LEU A 84 21.38 8.51 4.11
N ARG A 85 22.00 9.69 4.05
CA ARG A 85 21.90 10.71 5.09
C ARG A 85 20.72 11.62 4.78
N VAL A 86 19.64 11.48 5.55
CA VAL A 86 18.43 12.27 5.37
C VAL A 86 18.55 13.67 5.99
N ARG A 87 18.44 14.71 5.17
CA ARG A 87 18.26 16.11 5.59
C ARG A 87 16.77 16.47 5.54
N THR A 88 16.19 16.79 6.69
CA THR A 88 14.78 17.19 6.76
C THR A 88 14.60 18.66 6.36
N ILE A 89 13.70 18.93 5.41
CA ILE A 89 13.25 20.27 5.03
C ILE A 89 11.84 20.47 5.56
N SER A 90 11.71 21.29 6.61
CA SER A 90 10.40 21.59 7.22
C SER A 90 9.58 22.54 6.34
N PHE A 91 8.30 22.22 6.13
CA PHE A 91 7.37 22.99 5.33
C PHE A 91 6.31 23.69 6.18
N PRO A 92 6.02 24.99 5.94
CA PRO A 92 6.61 25.86 4.92
C PRO A 92 7.92 26.56 5.34
N SER A 93 8.33 26.42 6.61
CA SER A 93 9.36 27.25 7.26
C SER A 93 10.77 27.22 6.65
N ALA A 94 11.15 26.13 5.98
CA ALA A 94 12.46 25.93 5.35
C ALA A 94 12.41 25.77 3.83
N ALA A 95 11.22 25.56 3.24
CA ALA A 95 11.07 25.29 1.80
C ALA A 95 11.69 26.39 0.92
N ALA A 96 11.31 27.65 1.13
CA ALA A 96 11.81 28.78 0.33
C ALA A 96 13.33 28.99 0.50
N ARG A 97 13.87 28.74 1.69
CA ARG A 97 15.32 28.85 1.96
C ARG A 97 16.14 27.77 1.23
N ASN A 98 15.51 26.65 0.89
CA ASN A 98 16.12 25.56 0.12
C ASN A 98 15.75 25.64 -1.37
N GLY A 99 15.20 26.77 -1.84
CA GLY A 99 14.86 26.96 -3.25
C GLY A 99 13.64 26.15 -3.71
N LEU A 100 12.87 25.55 -2.79
CA LEU A 100 11.65 24.83 -3.13
C LEU A 100 10.52 25.83 -3.38
N ILE A 101 9.89 25.72 -4.54
CA ILE A 101 8.76 26.57 -4.94
C ILE A 101 7.51 26.00 -4.28
N VAL A 102 6.92 26.75 -3.35
CA VAL A 102 5.65 26.37 -2.75
C VAL A 102 4.54 26.62 -3.77
N PRO A 103 3.77 25.60 -4.19
CA PRO A 103 2.71 25.82 -5.15
C PRO A 103 1.66 26.77 -4.54
N PRO A 104 1.24 27.83 -5.26
CA PRO A 104 0.19 28.75 -4.80
C PRO A 104 -1.21 28.12 -4.86
N LYS A 105 -1.29 26.83 -5.24
CA LYS A 105 -2.54 26.14 -5.58
C LYS A 105 -3.22 25.66 -4.31
N GLU A 106 -4.54 25.84 -4.24
CA GLU A 106 -5.36 25.15 -3.24
C GLU A 106 -5.13 23.64 -3.37
N VAL A 107 -4.72 23.05 -2.26
CA VAL A 107 -4.49 21.62 -2.18
C VAL A 107 -5.84 20.95 -2.01
N GLU A 108 -6.13 19.96 -2.85
CA GLU A 108 -7.37 19.21 -2.79
C GLU A 108 -7.15 17.92 -1.98
N PRO A 109 -7.66 17.83 -0.73
CA PRO A 109 -7.34 16.70 0.15
C PRO A 109 -7.67 15.35 -0.46
N LYS A 110 -8.83 15.24 -1.15
CA LYS A 110 -9.28 14.00 -1.78
C LYS A 110 -8.29 13.50 -2.85
N LYS A 111 -7.76 14.41 -3.67
CA LYS A 111 -6.71 14.10 -4.64
C LYS A 111 -5.48 13.56 -3.92
N SER A 112 -5.01 14.27 -2.88
CA SER A 112 -3.83 13.87 -2.12
C SER A 112 -3.98 12.49 -1.48
N MET A 113 -5.16 12.17 -0.92
CA MET A 113 -5.43 10.84 -0.35
C MET A 113 -5.33 9.73 -1.40
N ALA A 114 -5.85 9.96 -2.61
CA ALA A 114 -5.76 8.98 -3.69
C ALA A 114 -4.32 8.79 -4.19
N LEU A 115 -3.57 9.88 -4.39
CA LEU A 115 -2.16 9.81 -4.80
C LEU A 115 -1.31 9.13 -3.73
N PHE A 116 -1.58 9.41 -2.45
CA PHE A 116 -0.96 8.73 -1.33
C PHE A 116 -1.25 7.22 -1.33
N GLY A 117 -2.53 6.85 -1.51
CA GLY A 117 -2.90 5.43 -1.60
C GLY A 117 -2.17 4.72 -2.74
N TYR A 118 -1.95 5.43 -3.85
CA TYR A 118 -1.17 4.91 -4.97
C TYR A 118 0.30 4.69 -4.63
N LEU A 119 0.95 5.63 -3.94
CA LEU A 119 2.34 5.47 -3.45
C LEU A 119 2.49 4.25 -2.55
N LEU A 120 1.57 4.07 -1.60
CA LEU A 120 1.57 2.88 -0.74
C LEU A 120 1.41 1.59 -1.55
N ILE A 121 0.46 1.54 -2.48
CA ILE A 121 0.28 0.36 -3.34
C ILE A 121 1.57 0.03 -4.09
N MET A 122 2.27 1.04 -4.62
CA MET A 122 3.52 0.85 -5.35
C MET A 122 4.66 0.32 -4.47
N LEU A 123 4.72 0.68 -3.18
CA LEU A 123 5.69 0.11 -2.25
C LEU A 123 5.42 -1.39 -2.01
N TYR A 124 4.17 -1.83 -1.97
CA TYR A 124 3.82 -3.18 -1.52
C TYR A 124 3.49 -4.17 -2.62
N LYS A 125 3.01 -3.73 -3.79
CA LYS A 125 2.55 -4.62 -4.87
C LYS A 125 3.69 -4.96 -5.83
N ASN A 126 3.75 -6.22 -6.26
CA ASN A 126 4.61 -6.63 -7.36
C ASN A 126 3.93 -6.24 -8.67
N VAL A 127 4.44 -5.19 -9.30
CA VAL A 127 3.95 -4.69 -10.58
C VAL A 127 5.10 -4.86 -11.56
N ASP A 128 4.89 -5.66 -12.59
CA ASP A 128 5.80 -5.74 -13.74
C ASP A 128 5.66 -4.47 -14.59
N GLU A 129 6.76 -4.00 -15.18
CA GLU A 129 6.80 -2.89 -16.13
C GLU A 129 5.78 -3.09 -17.28
N VAL A 130 5.63 -4.33 -17.77
CA VAL A 130 4.68 -4.66 -18.84
C VAL A 130 3.23 -4.40 -18.42
N LEU A 131 2.93 -4.59 -17.14
CA LEU A 131 1.60 -4.41 -16.58
C LEU A 131 1.40 -3.01 -15.98
N PHE A 132 2.45 -2.21 -15.84
CA PHE A 132 2.42 -0.95 -15.11
C PHE A 132 1.36 0.02 -15.64
N ARG A 133 1.21 0.18 -16.96
CA ARG A 133 0.24 1.13 -17.53
C ARG A 133 -1.21 0.75 -17.23
N GLY A 134 -1.60 -0.49 -17.49
CA GLY A 134 -2.96 -0.97 -17.17
C GLY A 134 -3.21 -1.01 -15.67
N PHE A 135 -2.17 -1.37 -14.91
CA PHE A 135 -2.20 -1.35 -13.46
C PHE A 135 -2.46 0.06 -12.90
N PHE A 136 -1.72 1.06 -13.39
CA PHE A 136 -1.82 2.47 -13.02
C PHE A 136 -3.23 2.99 -13.24
N GLU A 137 -3.76 2.84 -14.46
CA GLU A 137 -5.07 3.38 -14.83
C GLU A 137 -6.20 2.76 -13.99
N ASP A 138 -6.19 1.44 -13.82
CA ASP A 138 -7.24 0.74 -13.08
C ASP A 138 -7.23 1.05 -11.57
N HIS A 139 -6.05 1.11 -10.95
CA HIS A 139 -5.95 1.29 -9.49
C HIS A 139 -6.10 2.75 -9.11
N LEU A 140 -5.50 3.67 -9.87
CA LEU A 140 -5.62 5.09 -9.59
C LEU A 140 -7.07 5.57 -9.76
N LYS A 141 -7.77 5.09 -10.81
CA LYS A 141 -9.20 5.37 -10.98
C LYS A 141 -10.02 4.89 -9.78
N LYS A 142 -9.79 3.67 -9.29
CA LYS A 142 -10.47 3.15 -8.10
C LYS A 142 -10.17 3.99 -6.85
N LEU A 143 -8.93 4.47 -6.69
CA LEU A 143 -8.57 5.35 -5.58
C LEU A 143 -9.26 6.72 -5.67
N PHE A 144 -9.43 7.25 -6.89
CA PHE A 144 -10.24 8.46 -7.12
C PHE A 144 -11.71 8.24 -6.79
N ASP A 145 -12.30 7.13 -7.23
CA ASP A 145 -13.68 6.78 -6.89
C ASP A 145 -13.86 6.65 -5.36
N ILE A 146 -12.92 6.01 -4.67
CA ILE A 146 -12.94 5.81 -3.20
C ILE A 146 -12.79 7.13 -2.45
N SER A 147 -11.87 8.00 -2.88
CA SER A 147 -11.65 9.32 -2.26
C SER A 147 -12.75 10.33 -2.62
N GLY A 148 -13.62 10.01 -3.57
CA GLY A 148 -14.61 10.92 -4.11
C GLY A 148 -13.98 12.11 -4.85
N PHE A 149 -12.77 11.92 -5.41
CA PHE A 149 -12.09 12.87 -6.27
C PHE A 149 -12.47 12.59 -7.73
N VAL A 150 -12.84 13.64 -8.47
CA VAL A 150 -13.12 13.54 -9.90
C VAL A 150 -12.14 14.47 -10.62
N PRO A 151 -11.11 13.93 -11.30
CA PRO A 151 -10.14 14.75 -12.02
C PRO A 151 -10.82 15.64 -13.05
N ARG A 152 -10.36 16.90 -13.16
CA ARG A 152 -10.83 17.77 -14.24
C ARG A 152 -10.22 17.33 -15.57
N GLU A 153 -10.88 17.68 -16.68
CA GLU A 153 -10.34 17.39 -18.00
C GLU A 153 -8.96 18.04 -18.17
N GLY A 154 -7.96 17.24 -18.57
CA GLY A 154 -6.57 17.67 -18.72
C GLY A 154 -5.80 17.87 -17.42
N GLU A 155 -6.39 17.57 -16.26
CA GLU A 155 -5.68 17.65 -14.99
C GLU A 155 -4.63 16.55 -14.87
N ASP A 156 -3.39 16.94 -14.57
CA ASP A 156 -2.33 15.98 -14.29
C ASP A 156 -2.60 15.26 -12.94
N VAL A 157 -2.73 13.94 -13.05
CA VAL A 157 -2.95 13.00 -11.96
C VAL A 157 -1.83 11.98 -11.86
N SER A 158 -0.74 12.15 -12.62
CA SER A 158 0.42 11.27 -12.55
C SER A 158 1.15 11.44 -11.22
N VAL A 159 1.43 10.32 -10.55
CA VAL A 159 2.25 10.27 -9.33
C VAL A 159 3.73 10.24 -9.68
N PHE A 160 4.09 9.45 -10.69
CA PHE A 160 5.46 9.30 -11.19
C PHE A 160 5.58 9.96 -12.56
N SER A 161 6.77 10.49 -12.89
CA SER A 161 7.03 11.08 -14.22
C SER A 161 6.96 10.02 -15.34
N ASP A 162 7.42 8.81 -15.05
CA ASP A 162 7.41 7.67 -15.97
C ASP A 162 7.40 6.32 -15.21
N ALA A 163 7.39 5.23 -15.98
CA ALA A 163 7.38 3.87 -15.44
C ALA A 163 8.72 3.47 -14.80
N GLU A 164 9.84 3.99 -15.30
CA GLU A 164 11.18 3.68 -14.79
C GLU A 164 11.33 4.19 -13.36
N HIS A 165 10.91 5.43 -13.10
CA HIS A 165 10.90 5.99 -11.73
C HIS A 165 9.98 5.20 -10.79
N ALA A 166 8.81 4.78 -11.27
CA ALA A 166 7.88 3.99 -10.47
C ALA A 166 8.47 2.62 -10.09
N MET A 167 9.19 1.99 -11.02
CA MET A 167 9.88 0.73 -10.79
C MET A 167 11.09 0.91 -9.86
N TYR A 168 11.86 1.98 -10.02
CA TYR A 168 12.98 2.29 -9.13
C TYR A 168 12.50 2.49 -7.69
N TYR A 169 11.52 3.38 -7.49
CA TYR A 169 10.90 3.63 -6.18
C TYR A 169 10.46 2.32 -5.51
N ARG A 170 9.77 1.47 -6.28
CA ARG A 170 9.33 0.15 -5.82
C ARG A 170 10.49 -0.79 -5.47
N ASN A 171 11.46 -0.95 -6.36
CA ASN A 171 12.51 -1.96 -6.22
C ASN A 171 13.44 -1.62 -5.06
N SER A 172 13.88 -0.37 -5.00
CA SER A 172 14.73 0.13 -3.93
C SER A 172 13.98 0.06 -2.60
N TYR A 173 12.81 0.69 -2.49
CA TYR A 173 12.22 0.95 -1.18
C TYR A 173 11.16 -0.08 -0.77
N GLY A 174 10.49 -0.71 -1.73
CA GLY A 174 9.47 -1.74 -1.48
C GLY A 174 10.03 -3.16 -1.30
N GLN A 175 10.91 -3.61 -2.21
CA GLN A 175 11.42 -5.00 -2.22
C GLN A 175 12.74 -5.20 -1.51
N ASN A 176 13.74 -4.35 -1.75
CA ASN A 176 15.12 -4.65 -1.38
C ASN A 176 15.50 -4.19 0.04
N HIS A 177 14.87 -3.14 0.56
CA HIS A 177 15.36 -2.44 1.76
C HIS A 177 14.41 -2.46 2.97
N GLY A 178 13.54 -3.45 3.07
CA GLY A 178 12.93 -3.80 4.36
C GLY A 178 11.88 -2.82 4.91
N ILE A 179 11.37 -1.85 4.15
CA ILE A 179 10.15 -1.10 4.55
C ILE A 179 8.96 -2.07 4.74
N ARG A 180 9.00 -3.25 4.10
CA ARG A 180 8.08 -4.37 4.38
C ARG A 180 8.30 -5.07 5.73
N THR A 181 9.47 -4.93 6.35
CA THR A 181 9.87 -5.67 7.54
C THR A 181 9.60 -4.91 8.85
N GLY A 182 9.55 -3.58 8.82
CA GLY A 182 9.09 -2.75 9.93
C GLY A 182 7.57 -2.51 9.84
N ASN A 183 6.81 -3.02 10.80
CA ASN A 183 5.36 -2.81 10.95
C ASN A 183 4.44 -3.33 9.82
N SER A 184 4.45 -4.65 9.67
CA SER A 184 3.49 -5.46 8.90
C SER A 184 1.99 -5.23 9.21
N HIS A 185 1.62 -4.39 10.17
CA HIS A 185 0.26 -4.27 10.69
C HIS A 185 -0.67 -3.51 9.73
N VAL A 186 -0.23 -2.39 9.16
CA VAL A 186 -1.03 -1.59 8.22
C VAL A 186 -1.26 -2.34 6.91
N ALA A 187 -0.22 -2.93 6.34
CA ALA A 187 -0.32 -3.75 5.13
C ALA A 187 -1.14 -5.03 5.35
N THR A 188 -1.01 -5.68 6.52
CA THR A 188 -1.83 -6.85 6.88
C THR A 188 -3.29 -6.45 7.07
N PHE A 189 -3.58 -5.29 7.67
CA PHE A 189 -4.95 -4.85 7.88
C PHE A 189 -5.68 -4.53 6.57
N PHE A 190 -5.04 -3.78 5.66
CA PHE A 190 -5.56 -3.53 4.31
C PHE A 190 -5.72 -4.82 3.49
N PHE A 191 -4.80 -5.78 3.64
CA PHE A 191 -4.86 -7.07 2.97
C PHE A 191 -6.02 -7.95 3.50
N ILE A 192 -6.23 -8.00 4.82
CA ILE A 192 -7.35 -8.71 5.46
C ILE A 192 -8.69 -8.08 5.06
N PHE A 193 -8.79 -6.75 5.06
CA PHE A 193 -9.99 -6.01 4.63
C PHE A 193 -10.38 -6.27 3.17
N THR A 194 -9.40 -6.38 2.30
CA THR A 194 -9.64 -6.53 0.85
C THR A 194 -9.90 -7.98 0.43
N ILE A 195 -9.20 -8.96 1.03
CA ILE A 195 -9.27 -10.37 0.60
C ILE A 195 -10.42 -11.15 1.24
N LEU A 196 -10.78 -10.83 2.47
CA LEU A 196 -11.76 -11.65 3.19
C LEU A 196 -13.20 -11.40 2.79
N ARG A 197 -13.50 -10.28 2.11
CA ARG A 197 -14.87 -9.91 1.70
C ARG A 197 -15.46 -10.92 0.70
N GLY A 198 -16.15 -11.95 1.22
CA GLY A 198 -16.79 -13.02 0.44
C GLY A 198 -16.14 -14.40 0.54
N SER A 199 -15.05 -14.56 1.30
CA SER A 199 -14.37 -15.85 1.45
C SER A 199 -15.22 -16.87 2.23
N PRO A 200 -15.33 -18.15 1.80
CA PRO A 200 -16.00 -19.20 2.57
C PRO A 200 -15.32 -19.48 3.91
N VAL A 201 -14.05 -19.07 4.08
CA VAL A 201 -13.36 -19.07 5.38
C VAL A 201 -14.13 -18.26 6.41
N LEU A 202 -14.75 -17.15 6.00
CA LEU A 202 -15.57 -16.32 6.89
C LEU A 202 -16.90 -16.98 7.31
N ARG A 203 -17.20 -18.19 6.82
CA ARG A 203 -18.38 -18.95 7.24
C ARG A 203 -18.04 -20.06 8.22
N ALA A 204 -16.77 -20.22 8.58
CA ALA A 204 -16.35 -21.23 9.53
C ALA A 204 -16.82 -20.85 10.94
N PRO A 205 -17.63 -21.67 11.63
CA PRO A 205 -18.15 -21.33 12.97
C PRO A 205 -17.04 -21.10 14.00
N ARG A 206 -15.89 -21.75 13.82
CA ARG A 206 -14.72 -21.61 14.70
C ARG A 206 -14.05 -20.23 14.60
N LEU A 207 -14.38 -19.43 13.58
CA LEU A 207 -13.86 -18.08 13.39
C LEU A 207 -14.88 -17.00 13.76
N ALA A 208 -16.07 -17.36 14.25
CA ALA A 208 -17.17 -16.42 14.45
C ALA A 208 -16.77 -15.21 15.32
N ASP A 209 -16.02 -15.44 16.40
CA ASP A 209 -15.58 -14.37 17.30
C ASP A 209 -14.52 -13.46 16.66
N GLU A 210 -13.53 -14.02 15.97
CA GLU A 210 -12.52 -13.22 15.24
C GLU A 210 -13.14 -12.44 14.08
N ILE A 211 -14.16 -13.01 13.41
CA ILE A 211 -14.90 -12.36 12.32
C ILE A 211 -15.76 -11.23 12.86
N GLU A 212 -16.40 -11.42 14.01
CA GLU A 212 -17.17 -10.38 14.67
C GLU A 212 -16.25 -9.26 15.17
N ASN A 213 -15.10 -9.59 15.76
CA ASN A 213 -14.07 -8.60 16.09
C ASN A 213 -13.60 -7.87 14.83
N PHE A 214 -13.44 -8.58 13.72
CA PHE A 214 -12.97 -8.00 12.46
C PHE A 214 -14.04 -7.08 11.87
N ARG A 215 -15.32 -7.45 11.97
CA ARG A 215 -16.45 -6.61 11.58
C ARG A 215 -16.49 -5.33 12.41
N ARG A 216 -16.34 -5.42 13.74
CA ARG A 216 -16.30 -4.23 14.60
C ARG A 216 -15.10 -3.33 14.32
N ALA A 217 -13.94 -3.93 14.07
CA ALA A 217 -12.76 -3.23 13.59
C ALA A 217 -13.04 -2.50 12.27
N CYS A 218 -13.66 -3.17 11.30
CA CYS A 218 -14.08 -2.57 10.04
C CYS A 218 -15.09 -1.44 10.23
N GLU A 219 -16.06 -1.60 11.12
CA GLU A 219 -17.08 -0.59 11.40
C GLU A 219 -16.50 0.62 12.09
N ALA A 220 -15.61 0.42 13.05
CA ALA A 220 -14.86 1.50 13.68
C ALA A 220 -14.02 2.24 12.64
N VAL A 221 -13.32 1.50 11.78
CA VAL A 221 -12.54 2.03 10.66
C VAL A 221 -13.40 2.84 9.68
N LEU A 222 -14.55 2.32 9.29
CA LEU A 222 -15.46 2.97 8.34
C LEU A 222 -16.26 4.13 8.95
N ALA A 223 -16.36 4.19 10.28
CA ALA A 223 -17.03 5.29 10.97
C ALA A 223 -16.18 6.57 11.03
N THR A 224 -14.89 6.48 10.71
CA THR A 224 -14.01 7.66 10.66
C THR A 224 -14.12 8.37 9.32
N GLU A 225 -13.75 9.65 9.33
CA GLU A 225 -13.74 10.48 8.11
C GLU A 225 -12.73 9.95 7.08
N PHE A 226 -11.68 9.24 7.54
CA PHE A 226 -10.61 8.73 6.71
C PHE A 226 -10.25 7.26 7.05
N PRO A 227 -11.07 6.28 6.64
CA PRO A 227 -10.91 4.86 7.00
C PRO A 227 -9.56 4.26 6.59
N CYS A 228 -8.99 4.71 5.46
CA CYS A 228 -7.66 4.30 5.00
C CYS A 228 -6.51 4.76 5.90
N TYR A 229 -6.78 5.65 6.84
CA TYR A 229 -5.82 6.20 7.79
C TYR A 229 -6.26 5.97 9.23
N TYR A 230 -7.19 5.05 9.46
CA TYR A 230 -7.74 4.80 10.78
C TYR A 230 -6.64 4.65 11.81
N MET A 231 -5.69 3.74 11.57
CA MET A 231 -4.50 3.45 12.40
C MET A 231 -3.58 4.64 12.71
N ILE A 232 -3.81 5.80 12.09
CA ILE A 232 -2.97 6.99 12.18
C ILE A 232 -3.69 8.16 12.85
N PHE A 233 -5.02 8.25 12.71
CA PHE A 233 -5.78 9.41 13.21
C PHE A 233 -6.56 9.19 14.51
N GLU A 234 -6.87 7.94 14.89
CA GLU A 234 -7.52 7.64 16.17
C GLU A 234 -6.52 7.49 17.33
N ASP A 235 -7.03 7.38 18.56
CA ASP A 235 -6.19 7.17 19.73
C ASP A 235 -5.67 5.72 19.84
N PRO A 236 -4.54 5.48 20.53
CA PRO A 236 -3.99 4.15 20.70
C PRO A 236 -4.93 3.11 21.33
N GLU A 237 -5.87 3.52 22.18
CA GLU A 237 -6.87 2.61 22.75
C GLU A 237 -7.91 2.21 21.69
N SER A 238 -8.27 3.12 20.79
CA SER A 238 -9.12 2.86 19.62
C SER A 238 -8.48 1.93 18.59
N TYR A 239 -7.14 1.75 18.60
CA TYR A 239 -6.45 0.73 17.80
C TYR A 239 -6.35 -0.63 18.46
N ALA A 240 -6.64 -0.75 19.76
CA ALA A 240 -6.63 -2.05 20.42
C ALA A 240 -7.60 -3.03 19.74
N ILE A 241 -8.66 -2.52 19.08
CA ILE A 241 -9.58 -3.32 18.26
C ILE A 241 -8.92 -3.92 17.01
N LEU A 242 -7.85 -3.30 16.51
CA LEU A 242 -7.06 -3.74 15.36
C LEU A 242 -5.86 -4.62 15.74
N ASP A 243 -5.65 -4.85 17.04
CA ASP A 243 -4.53 -5.68 17.49
C ASP A 243 -4.62 -7.08 16.85
N ARG A 244 -3.49 -7.53 16.33
CA ARG A 244 -3.30 -8.86 15.74
C ARG A 244 -3.68 -9.97 16.71
N SER A 245 -3.56 -9.72 18.01
CA SER A 245 -4.01 -10.65 19.06
C SER A 245 -5.52 -10.93 19.03
N ASN A 246 -6.33 -10.06 18.42
CA ASN A 246 -7.77 -10.27 18.21
C ASN A 246 -8.10 -11.12 16.98
N PHE A 247 -7.11 -11.37 16.10
CA PHE A 247 -7.28 -12.06 14.82
C PHE A 247 -6.25 -13.17 14.56
N PRO A 248 -5.85 -13.99 15.56
CA PRO A 248 -4.73 -14.92 15.39
C PRO A 248 -4.99 -15.95 14.28
N THR A 249 -6.21 -16.49 14.21
CA THR A 249 -6.55 -17.51 13.21
C THR A 249 -6.81 -16.88 11.84
N LEU A 250 -7.48 -15.73 11.76
CA LEU A 250 -7.67 -15.00 10.51
C LEU A 250 -6.34 -14.55 9.92
N THR A 251 -5.40 -14.10 10.75
CA THR A 251 -4.03 -13.79 10.35
C THR A 251 -3.32 -15.04 9.81
N ALA A 252 -3.39 -16.16 10.52
CA ALA A 252 -2.76 -17.40 10.08
C ALA A 252 -3.33 -17.89 8.74
N VAL A 253 -4.66 -17.80 8.56
CA VAL A 253 -5.32 -18.13 7.29
C VAL A 253 -4.92 -17.17 6.18
N ALA A 254 -4.91 -15.86 6.44
CA ALA A 254 -4.48 -14.85 5.46
C ALA A 254 -3.02 -15.08 5.03
N MET A 255 -2.13 -15.40 5.96
CA MET A 255 -0.73 -15.74 5.66
C MET A 255 -0.63 -17.01 4.82
N LYS A 256 -1.38 -18.06 5.17
CA LYS A 256 -1.42 -19.32 4.40
C LYS A 256 -1.97 -19.11 2.98
N LEU A 257 -3.01 -18.29 2.83
CA LEU A 257 -3.55 -17.90 1.53
C LEU A 257 -2.53 -17.09 0.71
N ARG A 258 -1.79 -16.18 1.34
CA ARG A 258 -0.72 -15.40 0.70
C ARG A 258 0.38 -16.31 0.14
N THR A 259 0.88 -17.24 0.95
CA THR A 259 1.91 -18.21 0.54
C THR A 259 1.42 -19.12 -0.60
N ASN A 260 0.14 -19.48 -0.62
CA ASN A 260 -0.44 -20.27 -1.69
C ASN A 260 -0.69 -19.46 -2.98
N ALA A 261 -1.00 -18.17 -2.87
CA ALA A 261 -1.18 -17.27 -4.01
C ALA A 261 0.16 -17.00 -4.73
N GLU A 262 1.25 -16.89 -3.98
CA GLU A 262 2.62 -16.80 -4.51
C GLU A 262 3.05 -18.07 -5.28
N LEU A 263 2.39 -19.21 -5.06
CA LEU A 263 2.65 -20.48 -5.75
C LEU A 263 1.70 -20.73 -6.94
N CYS A 264 0.67 -19.90 -7.14
CA CYS A 264 -0.43 -20.24 -8.04
C CYS A 264 -1.13 -19.00 -8.61
N GLU A 265 -0.36 -18.10 -9.22
CA GLU A 265 -0.89 -16.84 -9.78
C GLU A 265 -1.95 -17.07 -10.89
N VAL A 266 -1.91 -18.23 -11.57
CA VAL A 266 -2.80 -18.55 -12.69
C VAL A 266 -4.10 -19.24 -12.24
N ASP A 267 -4.06 -20.20 -11.29
CA ASP A 267 -5.26 -20.93 -10.90
C ASP A 267 -6.17 -20.12 -9.95
N TYR A 268 -5.61 -19.15 -9.22
CA TYR A 268 -6.39 -18.29 -8.32
C TYR A 268 -7.38 -17.39 -9.07
N TYR A 269 -6.96 -16.78 -10.20
CA TYR A 269 -7.85 -15.99 -11.06
C TYR A 269 -8.92 -16.85 -11.75
N VAL A 270 -8.58 -18.07 -12.16
CA VAL A 270 -9.51 -19.03 -12.77
C VAL A 270 -10.55 -19.53 -11.76
N ALA A 271 -10.15 -19.78 -10.51
CA ALA A 271 -11.04 -20.22 -9.43
C ALA A 271 -12.00 -19.11 -8.98
N MET A 272 -11.58 -17.84 -9.00
CA MET A 272 -12.47 -16.71 -8.73
C MET A 272 -13.51 -16.50 -9.83
N HIS A 273 -13.12 -16.60 -11.11
CA HIS A 273 -14.06 -16.42 -12.22
C HIS A 273 -15.05 -17.58 -12.38
N ARG A 274 -14.65 -18.83 -12.12
CA ARG A 274 -15.57 -19.98 -12.14
C ARG A 274 -16.66 -19.93 -11.06
N ASN A 275 -16.43 -19.23 -9.94
CA ASN A 275 -17.42 -19.09 -8.88
C ASN A 275 -18.37 -17.89 -9.06
N GLN A 276 -18.14 -17.02 -10.05
CA GLN A 276 -19.05 -15.92 -10.37
C GLN A 276 -20.02 -16.25 -11.51
N LEU A 277 -19.72 -17.26 -12.33
CA LEU A 277 -20.65 -17.83 -13.31
C LEU A 277 -21.32 -19.07 -12.71
N GLY A 278 -22.12 -18.83 -11.68
CA GLY A 278 -23.24 -19.72 -11.38
C GLY A 278 -24.28 -19.57 -12.48
N ASP A 279 -24.02 -20.12 -13.66
CA ASP A 279 -25.08 -20.40 -14.62
C ASP A 279 -24.97 -21.81 -15.17
N LYS A 280 -26.13 -22.45 -15.25
CA LYS A 280 -26.33 -23.86 -15.50
C LYS A 280 -25.93 -24.20 -16.94
N SER A 281 -24.76 -24.80 -17.14
CA SER A 281 -24.60 -25.68 -18.31
C SER A 281 -25.10 -27.07 -17.92
N VAL A 282 -26.42 -27.27 -18.05
CA VAL A 282 -26.97 -28.61 -18.21
C VAL A 282 -26.53 -29.08 -19.59
N SER A 283 -25.56 -29.99 -19.67
CA SER A 283 -25.32 -30.76 -20.88
C SER A 283 -26.38 -31.85 -20.96
N LEU A 284 -27.46 -31.60 -21.70
CA LEU A 284 -28.35 -32.66 -22.18
C LEU A 284 -27.63 -33.40 -23.31
N SER A 285 -27.10 -34.59 -23.03
CA SER A 285 -26.87 -35.57 -24.08
C SER A 285 -28.12 -36.44 -24.20
N SER A 286 -28.78 -36.34 -25.35
CA SER A 286 -29.85 -37.25 -25.73
C SER A 286 -29.24 -38.54 -26.25
N ASP A 287 -29.49 -39.65 -25.57
CA ASP A 287 -29.32 -40.96 -26.17
C ASP A 287 -30.57 -41.29 -27.01
N ASP A 288 -30.39 -42.01 -28.12
CA ASP A 288 -31.41 -42.32 -29.16
C ASP A 288 -32.67 -43.07 -28.67
N ASN A 289 -32.86 -43.28 -27.36
CA ASN A 289 -33.99 -44.00 -26.77
C ASN A 289 -34.81 -43.21 -25.73
N GLY A 290 -34.66 -41.89 -25.65
CA GLY A 290 -35.67 -41.01 -25.03
C GLY A 290 -35.97 -41.23 -23.54
N ASN A 291 -35.00 -41.67 -22.73
CA ASN A 291 -35.16 -41.79 -21.28
C ASN A 291 -34.08 -40.98 -20.55
N VAL A 292 -34.51 -40.01 -19.73
CA VAL A 292 -33.63 -39.14 -18.93
C VAL A 292 -33.26 -39.85 -17.62
N LYS A 293 -31.97 -40.11 -17.39
CA LYS A 293 -31.44 -40.53 -16.09
C LYS A 293 -30.62 -39.39 -15.48
N GLU A 294 -30.91 -39.09 -14.21
CA GLU A 294 -30.18 -38.15 -13.37
C GLU A 294 -29.02 -38.89 -12.69
N ASP A 295 -27.79 -38.69 -13.15
CA ASP A 295 -26.59 -39.20 -12.46
C ASP A 295 -26.06 -38.13 -11.50
N ARG A 296 -26.20 -38.39 -10.19
CA ARG A 296 -25.59 -37.58 -9.14
C ARG A 296 -24.12 -37.97 -8.96
N VAL A 297 -23.21 -37.11 -9.37
CA VAL A 297 -21.78 -37.23 -9.06
C VAL A 297 -21.55 -36.83 -7.60
N ASN A 298 -21.09 -37.78 -6.79
CA ASN A 298 -20.74 -37.58 -5.38
C ASN A 298 -19.25 -37.23 -5.26
N CYS A 299 -18.93 -35.95 -5.08
CA CYS A 299 -17.58 -35.47 -4.79
C CYS A 299 -17.44 -35.10 -3.30
N ASN A 300 -17.33 -36.12 -2.45
CA ASN A 300 -16.84 -35.95 -1.08
C ASN A 300 -15.41 -36.52 -0.99
N SER A 301 -14.41 -35.67 -1.14
CA SER A 301 -13.05 -35.92 -0.65
C SER A 301 -12.73 -34.84 0.39
N ALA A 302 -12.77 -35.27 1.65
CA ALA A 302 -12.60 -34.45 2.83
C ALA A 302 -11.17 -33.91 2.98
N LEU A 303 -11.05 -32.61 3.25
CA LEU A 303 -9.86 -32.01 3.85
C LEU A 303 -9.96 -32.22 5.37
N VAL A 304 -9.27 -33.24 5.88
CA VAL A 304 -9.12 -33.45 7.33
C VAL A 304 -7.92 -32.64 7.81
N ILE A 305 -8.18 -31.70 8.72
CA ILE A 305 -7.14 -30.93 9.43
C ILE A 305 -6.88 -31.67 10.74
N ASN A 306 -5.66 -32.18 10.92
CA ASN A 306 -5.08 -32.50 12.24
C ASN A 306 -4.34 -31.27 12.76
#